data_AF-A0AAJ2IJ39-F1
#
_entry.id   AF-A0AAJ2IJ39-F1
#
_cell.length_a   1.000
_cell.length_b   1.000
_cell.length_c   1.000
_cell.angle_alpha   90.00
_cell.angle_beta   90.00
_cell.angle_gamma   90.00
#
_symmetry.space_group_name_H-M   'P 1'
#
loop_
_entity.id
_entity.type
_entity.pdbx_description
1 polymer ?
#
loop_
_entity_poly.entity_id
_entity_poly.type
_entity_poly.pdbx_seq_one_letter_code
_entity_poly.pdbx_strand_id
1 'polypeptide(L)' 'MERLQELGKRVRDARTSCGQTQAEVAKAVGVHRTHLSAIEAGRENITIGTLYRIADHFGIAASRLLPD' A
#
# COMPACT_ATOMS: atom_id res chain seq x y z
N MET A 1 12.26 6.70 -8.41
CA MET A 1 10.87 7.07 -8.76
C MET A 1 10.12 5.88 -9.36
N GLU A 2 10.64 5.23 -10.40
CA GLU A 2 10.00 4.06 -11.05
C GLU A 2 9.61 2.94 -10.07
N ARG A 3 10.52 2.53 -9.18
CA ARG A 3 10.23 1.52 -8.14
C ARG A 3 9.12 1.93 -7.16
N LEU A 4 8.98 3.22 -6.82
CA LEU A 4 7.91 3.69 -5.93
C LEU A 4 6.55 3.69 -6.63
N GLN A 5 6.53 3.98 -7.93
CA GLN A 5 5.31 3.90 -8.72
C GLN A 5 4.83 2.45 -8.85
N GLU A 6 5.75 1.51 -9.12
CA GLU A 6 5.44 0.09 -9.18
C GLU A 6 4.98 -0.46 -7.81
N LEU A 7 5.65 -0.08 -6.71
CA LEU A 7 5.18 -0.40 -5.36
C LEU A 7 3.78 0.15 -5.10
N GLY A 8 3.55 1.43 -5.41
CA GLY A 8 2.26 2.09 -5.23
C GLY A 8 1.15 1.41 -6.03
N LYS A 9 1.46 0.97 -7.24
CA LYS A 9 0.56 0.17 -8.08
C LYS A 9 0.24 -1.19 -7.44
N ARG A 10 1.25 -1.95 -6.99
CA ARG A 10 1.04 -3.24 -6.30
C ARG A 10 0.17 -3.10 -5.04
N VAL A 11 0.36 -2.02 -4.26
CA VAL A 11 -0.52 -1.69 -3.11
C VAL A 11 -1.94 -1.38 -3.55
N ARG A 12 -2.11 -0.58 -4.60
CA ARG A 12 -3.44 -0.26 -5.15
C ARG A 12 -4.15 -1.51 -5.66
N ASP A 13 -3.45 -2.38 -6.37
CA ASP A 13 -4.00 -3.61 -6.96
C ASP A 13 -4.45 -4.58 -5.86
N ALA A 14 -3.65 -4.74 -4.80
CA ALA A 14 -4.06 -5.51 -3.62
C ALA A 14 -5.34 -4.93 -3.01
N ARG A 15 -5.39 -3.61 -2.80
CA ARG A 15 -6.58 -2.93 -2.25
C ARG A 15 -7.83 -3.14 -3.11
N THR A 16 -7.73 -2.93 -4.42
CA THR A 16 -8.88 -3.02 -5.33
C THR A 16 -9.35 -4.46 -5.50
N SER A 17 -8.44 -5.44 -5.45
CA SER A 17 -8.81 -6.86 -5.46
C SER A 17 -9.65 -7.27 -4.26
N CYS A 18 -9.47 -6.60 -3.12
CA CYS A 18 -10.28 -6.77 -1.91
C CYS A 18 -11.55 -5.89 -1.90
N GLY A 19 -11.80 -5.09 -2.95
CA GLY A 19 -12.97 -4.21 -3.03
C GLY A 19 -12.97 -3.03 -2.06
N GLN A 20 -11.81 -2.69 -1.47
CA GLN A 20 -11.71 -1.68 -0.42
C GLN A 20 -11.36 -0.29 -0.96
N THR A 21 -11.87 0.74 -0.32
CA THR A 21 -11.49 2.14 -0.53
C THR A 21 -10.19 2.48 0.19
N GLN A 22 -9.54 3.57 -0.25
CA GLN A 22 -8.34 4.08 0.45
C GLN A 22 -8.64 4.45 1.92
N ALA A 23 -9.86 4.91 2.23
CA ALA A 23 -10.23 5.29 3.58
C ALA A 23 -10.33 4.05 4.51
N GLU A 24 -10.91 2.96 4.01
CA GLU A 24 -11.04 1.70 4.75
C GLU A 24 -9.67 1.08 5.06
N VAL A 25 -8.80 0.96 4.04
CA VAL A 25 -7.45 0.42 4.25
C VAL A 25 -6.64 1.33 5.16
N ALA A 26 -6.64 2.65 4.93
CA ALA A 26 -5.87 3.56 5.76
C ALA A 26 -6.28 3.49 7.24
N LYS A 27 -7.58 3.37 7.51
CA LYS A 27 -8.10 3.15 8.87
C LYS A 27 -7.63 1.80 9.44
N ALA A 28 -7.74 0.73 8.66
CA ALA A 28 -7.38 -0.63 9.09
C ALA A 28 -5.89 -0.76 9.41
N VAL A 29 -5.03 -0.17 8.56
CA VAL A 29 -3.58 -0.25 8.75
C VAL A 29 -3.05 0.84 9.67
N GLY A 30 -3.86 1.81 10.11
CA GLY A 30 -3.43 2.87 11.03
C GLY A 30 -2.55 3.94 10.37
N VAL A 31 -2.97 4.47 9.23
CA VAL A 31 -2.34 5.63 8.55
C VAL A 31 -3.40 6.64 8.10
N HIS A 32 -2.97 7.85 7.74
CA HIS A 32 -3.87 8.82 7.10
C HIS A 32 -4.21 8.40 5.66
N ARG A 33 -5.47 8.59 5.24
CA ARG A 33 -5.92 8.34 3.86
C ARG A 33 -5.03 9.04 2.82
N THR A 34 -4.60 10.27 3.10
CA THR A 34 -3.72 11.06 2.23
C THR A 34 -2.36 10.43 2.05
N HIS A 35 -1.78 9.85 3.12
CA HIS A 35 -0.52 9.10 3.07
C HIS A 35 -0.67 7.84 2.21
N LEU A 36 -1.73 7.05 2.41
CA LEU A 36 -2.00 5.89 1.53
C LEU A 36 -2.19 6.30 0.06
N SER A 37 -2.89 7.42 -0.18
CA SER A 37 -3.07 7.97 -1.52
C SER A 37 -1.75 8.41 -2.18
N ALA A 38 -0.83 8.98 -1.39
CA ALA A 38 0.50 9.36 -1.86
C ALA A 38 1.39 8.13 -2.15
N ILE A 39 1.33 7.10 -1.30
CA ILE A 39 1.99 5.81 -1.52
C ILE A 39 1.49 5.16 -2.82
N GLU A 40 0.17 5.03 -3.00
CA GLU A 40 -0.40 4.42 -4.21
C GLU A 40 -0.09 5.20 -5.50
N ALA A 41 0.21 6.50 -5.38
CA ALA A 41 0.64 7.34 -6.49
C ALA A 41 2.16 7.34 -6.71
N GLY A 42 2.92 6.62 -5.87
CA GLY A 42 4.38 6.60 -5.90
C GLY A 42 5.03 7.96 -5.55
N ARG A 43 4.29 8.84 -4.84
CA ARG A 43 4.74 10.19 -4.47
C ARG A 43 5.45 10.24 -3.11
N GLU A 44 5.27 9.22 -2.27
CA GLU A 44 5.90 9.14 -0.95
C GLU A 44 6.52 7.77 -0.70
N ASN A 45 7.57 7.75 0.12
CA ASN A 45 8.20 6.53 0.60
C ASN A 45 7.34 5.89 1.69
N ILE A 46 7.11 4.59 1.56
CA ILE A 46 6.49 3.78 2.60
C ILE A 46 7.54 3.37 3.65
N THR A 47 7.19 3.43 4.92
CA THR A 47 8.03 2.85 5.98
C THR A 47 7.87 1.33 6.00
N ILE A 48 8.90 0.59 6.43
CA ILE A 48 8.82 -0.88 6.48
C ILE A 48 7.69 -1.37 7.38
N GLY A 49 7.41 -0.68 8.50
CA GLY A 49 6.29 -1.02 9.37
C GLY A 49 4.92 -0.79 8.72
N THR A 50 4.79 0.20 7.83
CA THR A 50 3.56 0.39 7.05
C THR A 50 3.42 -0.69 5.98
N LEU A 51 4.53 -1.07 5.34
CA LEU A 51 4.55 -2.15 4.36
C LEU A 51 4.03 -3.47 4.96
N TYR A 52 4.54 -3.86 6.14
CA TYR A 52 4.08 -5.07 6.82
C TYR A 52 2.61 -4.98 7.23
N ARG A 53 2.15 -3.86 7.82
CA ARG A 53 0.73 -3.70 8.17
C ARG A 53 -0.21 -3.82 6.96
N ILE A 54 0.20 -3.28 5.81
CA ILE A 54 -0.57 -3.41 4.56
C ILE A 54 -0.57 -4.86 4.07
N ALA A 55 0.59 -5.52 4.08
CA ALA A 55 0.74 -6.91 3.66
C ALA A 55 -0.11 -7.86 4.54
N ASP A 56 -0.03 -7.69 5.86
CA ASP A 56 -0.80 -8.45 6.85
C ASP A 56 -2.30 -8.22 6.69
N HIS A 57 -2.73 -6.98 6.47
CA HIS A 57 -4.14 -6.63 6.23
C HIS A 57 -4.71 -7.31 4.98
N PHE A 58 -3.90 -7.47 3.93
CA PHE A 58 -4.30 -8.20 2.72
C PHE A 58 -4.01 -9.70 2.76
N GLY A 59 -3.36 -10.21 3.81
CA GLY A 59 -3.00 -11.63 3.94
C GLY A 59 -1.96 -12.10 2.91
N ILE A 60 -1.06 -11.22 2.47
CA ILE A 60 -0.01 -11.52 1.49
C ILE A 60 1.39 -11.31 2.06
N ALA A 61 2.40 -11.92 1.45
CA ALA A 61 3.79 -11.63 1.81
C ALA A 61 4.17 -10.19 1.42
N ALA A 62 4.92 -9.49 2.28
CA ALA A 62 5.38 -8.13 2.00
C ALA A 62 6.21 -8.01 0.70
N SER A 63 6.92 -9.08 0.32
CA SER A 63 7.64 -9.15 -0.96
C SER A 63 6.75 -9.00 -2.19
N ARG A 64 5.45 -9.36 -2.10
CA ARG A 64 4.48 -9.15 -3.20
C ARG A 64 4.19 -7.67 -3.45
N LEU A 65 4.46 -6.80 -2.50
CA LEU A 65 4.29 -5.35 -2.63
C LEU A 65 5.56 -4.66 -3.12
N LEU A 66 6.72 -5.30 -2.98
CA LEU A 66 7.99 -4.75 -3.43
C LEU A 66 8.15 -4.91 -4.93
N PRO A 67 8.68 -3.93 -5.67
CA PRO A 67 9.06 -4.06 -7.07
C PRO A 67 10.30 -4.94 -7.23
N ASP A 68 10.58 -5.35 -8.46
CA ASP A 68 11.75 -6.18 -8.80
C ASP A 68 13.08 -5.38 -8.75
#